data_AF-A0A1E7Q2Z8-F1
#
_entry.id   AF-A0A1E7Q2Z8-F1
#
_cell.length_a   1.000
_cell.length_b   1.000
_cell.length_c   1.000
_cell.angle_alpha   90.00
_cell.angle_beta   90.00
_cell.angle_gamma   90.00
#
_symmetry.space_group_name_H-M   'P 1'
#
loop_
_entity.id
_entity.type
_entity.pdbx_description
1 polymer ?
#
loop_
_entity_poly.entity_id
_entity_poly.type
_entity_poly.pdbx_seq_one_letter_code
_entity_poly.pdbx_strand_id
1 'polypeptide(L)' 'MSQLELFDLPNPCIGVCQSNNRGYCIGCLRSRDERFNWHDKPVAEQARILKLLAQRRQRIQVKQKKENDSPQNGESLDLF' A
#
# COMPACT_ATOMS: atom_id res chain seq x y z
N MET A 1 -27.35 -24.77 0.26
CA MET A 1 -26.09 -24.20 0.77
C MET A 1 -25.15 -24.01 -0.42
N SER A 2 -24.70 -22.79 -0.68
CA SER A 2 -23.86 -22.44 -1.83
C SER A 2 -22.39 -22.74 -1.55
N GLN A 3 -21.79 -23.65 -2.33
CA GLN A 3 -20.39 -24.10 -2.30
C GLN A 3 -19.34 -22.97 -2.54
N LEU A 4 -19.77 -21.72 -2.75
CA LEU A 4 -18.90 -20.62 -3.18
C LEU A 4 -18.31 -19.78 -2.03
N GLU A 5 -18.47 -20.21 -0.78
CA GLU A 5 -17.96 -19.53 0.43
C GLU A 5 -16.70 -20.16 1.01
N LEU A 6 -15.89 -20.85 0.19
CA LEU A 6 -14.80 -21.67 0.75
C LEU A 6 -13.52 -20.89 1.09
N PHE A 7 -13.40 -19.62 0.68
CA PHE A 7 -12.16 -18.86 0.90
C PHE A 7 -12.44 -17.46 1.45
N ASP A 8 -12.15 -17.29 2.75
CA ASP A 8 -12.07 -15.99 3.37
C ASP A 8 -10.99 -15.13 2.68
N LEU A 9 -11.25 -13.83 2.56
CA LEU A 9 -10.26 -12.91 2.01
C LEU A 9 -9.08 -12.76 2.97
N PRO A 10 -7.83 -12.81 2.47
CA PRO A 10 -6.66 -12.71 3.32
C PRO A 10 -6.55 -11.30 3.93
N ASN A 11 -6.24 -11.23 5.22
CA ASN A 11 -5.97 -9.97 5.89
C ASN A 11 -4.58 -9.43 5.47
N PRO A 12 -4.48 -8.24 4.85
CA PRO A 12 -3.22 -7.70 4.34
C PRO A 12 -2.31 -7.10 5.43
N CYS A 13 -2.61 -7.31 6.71
CA CYS A 13 -1.84 -6.77 7.83
C CYS A 13 -0.46 -7.45 7.92
N ILE A 14 0.59 -6.66 8.18
CA ILE A 14 1.95 -7.17 8.43
C ILE A 14 2.39 -7.00 9.89
N GLY A 15 1.46 -6.75 10.81
CA GLY A 15 1.77 -6.50 12.23
C GLY A 15 2.34 -5.10 12.54
N VAL A 16 2.41 -4.20 11.55
CA VAL A 16 2.92 -2.83 11.74
C VAL A 16 1.76 -1.83 11.81
N CYS A 17 1.67 -1.09 12.90
CA CYS A 17 0.60 -0.11 13.17
C CYS A 17 1.03 1.36 12.98
N GLN A 18 2.11 1.61 12.22
CA GLN A 18 2.59 2.98 11.95
C GLN A 18 1.87 3.58 10.73
N SER A 19 1.49 4.85 10.82
CA SER A 19 0.82 5.59 9.74
C SER A 19 1.77 6.61 9.11
N ASN A 20 1.66 6.82 7.80
CA ASN A 20 2.36 7.88 7.08
C ASN A 20 1.67 9.24 7.26
N ASN A 21 2.28 10.30 6.74
CA ASN A 21 1.75 11.67 6.78
C ASN A 21 0.39 11.85 6.08
N ARG A 22 -0.06 10.85 5.31
CA ARG A 22 -1.36 10.83 4.61
C ARG A 22 -2.42 10.00 5.35
N GLY A 23 -2.10 9.43 6.52
CA GLY A 23 -3.02 8.62 7.32
C GLY A 23 -3.18 7.16 6.87
N TYR A 24 -2.28 6.66 6.02
CA TYR A 24 -2.24 5.25 5.62
C TYR A 24 -1.16 4.48 6.38
N CYS A 25 -1.43 3.22 6.72
CA CYS A 25 -0.43 2.34 7.32
C CYS A 25 0.78 2.17 6.40
N ILE A 26 2.01 2.34 6.91
CA ILE A 26 3.23 2.21 6.10
C ILE A 26 3.42 0.79 5.53
N GLY A 27 2.91 -0.23 6.21
CA GLY A 27 3.05 -1.63 5.82
C GLY A 27 1.94 -2.11 4.90
N CYS A 28 0.70 -2.10 5.39
CA CYS A 28 -0.44 -2.62 4.63
C CYS A 28 -1.11 -1.58 3.72
N LEU A 29 -0.79 -0.28 3.86
CA LEU A 29 -1.40 0.84 3.12
C LEU A 29 -2.90 1.03 3.32
N ARG A 30 -3.49 0.37 4.34
CA ARG A 30 -4.87 0.62 4.76
C ARG A 30 -4.98 1.94 5.51
N SER A 31 -6.12 2.61 5.38
CA SER A 31 -6.47 3.76 6.21
C SER A 31 -6.71 3.33 7.66
N ARG A 32 -6.91 4.30 8.57
CA ARG A 32 -7.29 4.00 9.95
C ARG A 32 -8.62 3.23 10.00
N ASP A 33 -9.67 3.74 9.35
CA ASP A 33 -11.00 3.12 9.29
C ASP A 33 -10.96 1.70 8.73
N GLU A 34 -10.24 1.50 7.62
CA GLU A 34 -10.08 0.19 6.96
C GLU A 34 -9.40 -0.86 7.85
N ARG A 35 -8.63 -0.45 8.86
CA ARG A 35 -8.00 -1.36 9.83
C ARG A 35 -8.93 -1.70 10.98
N PHE A 36 -9.56 -0.69 11.59
CA PHE A 36 -10.42 -0.88 12.76
C PHE A 36 -11.65 -1.70 12.40
N ASN A 37 -12.25 -1.44 11.24
CA ASN A 37 -13.52 -2.04 10.84
C ASN A 37 -13.33 -3.20 9.85
N TRP A 38 -12.13 -3.80 9.75
CA TRP A 38 -11.85 -4.83 8.73
C TRP A 38 -12.79 -6.03 8.84
N HIS A 39 -12.99 -6.53 10.06
CA HIS A 39 -13.83 -7.70 10.32
C HIS A 39 -15.33 -7.40 10.17
N ASP A 40 -15.74 -6.14 10.31
CA ASP A 40 -17.13 -5.71 10.18
C ASP A 40 -17.52 -5.37 8.73
N LYS A 41 -16.54 -5.26 7.83
CA LYS A 41 -16.78 -4.92 6.43
C LYS A 41 -17.28 -6.13 5.63
N PRO A 42 -18.25 -5.97 4.71
CA PRO A 42 -18.71 -7.05 3.86
C PRO A 42 -17.59 -7.52 2.93
N VAL A 43 -17.63 -8.79 2.52
CA VAL A 43 -16.63 -9.42 1.64
C VAL A 43 -16.40 -8.60 0.35
N ALA A 44 -17.46 -8.02 -0.22
CA ALA A 44 -17.36 -7.16 -1.39
C ALA A 44 -16.53 -5.89 -1.14
N GLU A 45 -16.64 -5.30 0.05
CA GLU A 45 -15.84 -4.13 0.45
C GLU A 45 -14.40 -4.53 0.77
N GLN A 46 -14.18 -5.63 1.48
CA GLN A 46 -12.85 -6.17 1.73
C GLN A 46 -12.10 -6.43 0.41
N ALA A 47 -12.75 -7.03 -0.59
CA ALA A 47 -12.19 -7.25 -1.92
C ALA A 47 -11.85 -5.93 -2.63
N ARG A 48 -12.71 -4.91 -2.50
CA ARG A 48 -12.46 -3.57 -3.04
C ARG A 48 -11.25 -2.93 -2.37
N ILE A 49 -11.13 -3.02 -1.06
CA ILE A 49 -9.98 -2.51 -0.31
C ILE A 49 -8.70 -3.17 -0.80
N LEU A 50 -8.66 -4.51 -0.93
CA LEU A 50 -7.48 -5.23 -1.44
C LEU A 50 -7.05 -4.75 -2.84
N LYS A 51 -8.02 -4.50 -3.75
CA LYS A 51 -7.74 -3.90 -5.06
C LYS A 51 -7.15 -2.49 -4.94
N LEU A 52 -7.69 -1.66 -4.04
CA LEU A 52 -7.15 -0.32 -3.78
C LEU A 52 -5.72 -0.37 -3.22
N LEU A 53 -5.41 -1.33 -2.34
CA LEU A 53 -4.06 -1.50 -1.80
C LEU A 53 -3.06 -1.80 -2.91
N ALA A 54 -3.40 -2.68 -3.85
CA ALA A 54 -2.54 -2.98 -5.01
C ALA A 54 -2.27 -1.71 -5.85
N GLN A 55 -3.30 -0.91 -6.13
CA GLN A 55 -3.14 0.36 -6.85
C GLN A 55 -2.29 1.37 -6.08
N ARG A 56 -2.50 1.50 -4.75
CA ARG A 56 -1.70 2.37 -3.88
C ARG A 56 -0.22 1.94 -3.92
N ARG A 57 0.08 0.64 -3.86
CA ARG A 57 1.45 0.09 -3.98
C ARG A 57 2.09 0.45 -5.32
N GLN A 58 1.36 0.24 -6.42
CA GLN A 58 1.86 0.55 -7.76
C GLN A 58 2.23 2.03 -7.91
N ARG A 59 1.39 2.95 -7.40
CA ARG A 59 1.68 4.40 -7.43
C ARG A 59 2.95 4.76 -6.66
N ILE A 60 3.18 4.12 -5.51
CA ILE A 60 4.39 4.33 -4.71
C ILE A 60 5.62 3.84 -5.47
N GLN A 61 5.57 2.63 -6.05
CA GLN A 61 6.69 2.07 -6.82
C GLN A 61 7.03 2.91 -8.05
N VAL A 62 6.02 3.40 -8.78
CA VAL A 62 6.24 4.28 -9.94
C VAL A 62 6.89 5.61 -9.52
N LYS A 63 6.48 6.19 -8.38
CA LYS A 63 7.10 7.42 -7.85
C LYS A 63 8.56 7.19 -7.47
N GLN A 64 8.85 6.09 -6.78
CA GLN A 64 10.21 5.71 -6.39
C GLN A 64 11.12 5.47 -7.59
N LYS A 65 10.62 4.84 -8.67
CA LYS A 65 11.41 4.62 -9.88
C LYS A 65 11.77 5.94 -10.56
N LYS A 66 10.83 6.89 -10.66
CA LYS A 66 11.09 8.22 -11.25
C LYS A 66 12.09 9.05 -10.45
N GLU A 67 12.06 8.96 -9.12
CA GLU A 67 13.00 9.66 -8.25
C GLU A 67 14.43 9.11 -8.38
N ASN A 68 14.58 7.79 -8.54
CA ASN A 68 15.89 7.17 -8.75
C ASN A 68 16.47 7.39 -10.16
N ASP A 69 15.65 7.75 -11.15
CA ASP A 69 16.07 8.00 -12.54
C ASP A 69 16.46 9.49 -12.79
N SER A 70 16.53 10.31 -11.74
CA SER A 70 17.01 11.68 -11.85
C SER A 70 18.55 11.68 -11.93
N PRO A 71 19.18 12.24 -12.98
CA PRO A 71 20.63 12.31 -13.06
C PRO A 71 21.14 13.24 -11.96
N GLN A 72 21.99 12.70 -11.08
CA GLN A 72 22.84 13.49 -10.20
C GLN A 72 23.82 14.27 -11.07
N ASN A 73 23.43 15.46 -11.50
CA ASN A 73 24.32 16.42 -12.13
C ASN A 73 25.07 17.20 -11.05
N GLY A 74 26.40 17.02 -11.01
CA GLY A 74 27.33 18.08 -10.67
C GLY A 74 28.07 17.93 -9.35
N GLU A 75 29.20 17.22 -9.36
CA GLU A 75 30.42 17.80 -8.81
C GLU A 75 31.49 17.76 -9.90
N SER A 76 31.81 18.96 -10.39
CA SER A 76 32.90 19.24 -11.32
C SER A 76 34.20 18.79 -10.65
N LEU A 77 34.91 17.85 -11.27
CA LEU A 77 36.28 17.52 -10.91
C LEU A 77 37.15 18.69 -11.36
N ASP A 78 37.33 19.70 -10.49
CA ASP A 78 38.40 20.68 -10.66
C ASP A 78 39.72 19.96 -10.40
N LEU A 79 40.30 19.46 -11.50
CA LEU A 79 41.66 18.96 -11.55
C LEU A 79 42.59 20.16 -11.82
N PHE A 80 43.05 20.78 -10.73
CA PHE A 80 44.25 21.61 -10.70
C PHE A 80 45.23 21.04 -9.68
#